data_AF-A0A9E0U4S3-F1
#
_entry.id   AF-A0A9E0U4S3-F1
#
_cell.length_a   1.000
_cell.length_b   1.000
_cell.length_c   1.000
_cell.angle_alpha   90.00
_cell.angle_beta   90.00
_cell.angle_gamma   90.00
#
_symmetry.space_group_name_H-M   'P 1'
#
loop_
_entity.id
_entity.type
_entity.pdbx_description
1 polymer ?
#
loop_
_entity_poly.entity_id
_entity_poly.type
_entity_poly.pdbx_seq_one_letter_code
_entity_poly.pdbx_strand_id
1 'polypeptide(L)'
;MATLTSNVGLFDELRKEMTTFLDRGFSLLETEQAKVNRAFFDALTMEQRDRFCQSLAEQGVKSVRIERITGKSQPTVNRHLNGKNT
;
A
#
# COMPACT_ATOMS: atom_id res chain seq x y z
N MET A 1 3.19 -50.88 -10.29
CA MET A 1 3.91 -49.67 -9.82
C MET A 1 3.02 -48.46 -10.06
N ALA A 2 2.18 -48.08 -9.11
CA ALA A 2 1.23 -46.98 -9.29
C ALA A 2 0.96 -46.29 -7.95
N THR A 3 1.92 -45.53 -7.41
CA THR A 3 1.68 -44.71 -6.20
C THR A 3 2.75 -43.63 -5.97
N LEU A 4 3.21 -42.91 -7.01
CA LEU A 4 4.10 -41.75 -6.81
C LEU A 4 3.65 -40.46 -7.49
N THR A 5 2.73 -40.52 -8.46
CA THR A 5 2.29 -39.34 -9.22
C THR A 5 1.14 -38.55 -8.58
N SER A 6 0.31 -39.17 -7.73
CA SER A 6 -0.86 -38.49 -7.12
C SER A 6 -0.50 -37.53 -5.98
N ASN A 7 0.56 -37.81 -5.22
CA ASN A 7 0.95 -37.01 -4.06
C ASN A 7 1.63 -35.69 -4.42
N VAL A 8 2.29 -35.62 -5.57
CA VAL A 8 2.93 -34.37 -6.06
C VAL A 8 1.86 -33.35 -6.46
N GLY A 9 0.80 -33.80 -7.15
CA GLY A 9 -0.32 -32.92 -7.55
C GLY A 9 -1.09 -32.32 -6.38
N LEU A 10 -1.37 -33.12 -5.33
CA LEU A 10 -2.05 -32.63 -4.13
C LEU A 10 -1.21 -31.59 -3.36
N PHE A 11 0.11 -31.81 -3.28
CA PHE A 11 1.01 -30.86 -2.62
C PHE A 11 1.12 -29.54 -3.41
N ASP A 12 1.17 -29.61 -4.74
CA ASP A 12 1.18 -28.41 -5.59
C ASP A 12 -0.12 -27.61 -5.48
N GLU A 13 -1.25 -28.30 -5.36
CA GLU A 13 -2.57 -27.67 -5.17
C GLU A 13 -2.67 -26.99 -3.79
N LEU A 14 -2.24 -27.66 -2.72
CA LEU A 14 -2.12 -27.08 -1.38
C LEU A 14 -1.19 -25.86 -1.35
N ARG A 15 -0.03 -25.95 -2.01
CA ARG A 15 0.92 -24.83 -2.11
C ARG A 15 0.29 -23.63 -2.82
N LYS A 16 -0.48 -23.87 -3.87
CA LYS A 16 -1.17 -22.81 -4.63
C LYS A 16 -2.27 -22.16 -3.80
N GLU A 17 -3.04 -22.94 -3.05
CA GLU A 17 -4.05 -22.42 -2.11
C GLU A 17 -3.42 -21.59 -0.99
N MET A 18 -2.34 -22.07 -0.38
CA MET A 18 -1.60 -21.33 0.63
C MET A 18 -1.05 -20.01 0.10
N THR A 19 -0.47 -20.00 -1.10
CA THR A 19 0.02 -18.78 -1.74
C THR A 19 -1.12 -17.80 -1.96
N THR A 20 -2.26 -18.28 -2.49
CA THR A 20 -3.45 -17.44 -2.71
C THR A 20 -4.02 -16.89 -1.40
N PHE A 21 -4.03 -17.68 -0.34
CA PHE A 21 -4.49 -17.26 0.98
C PHE A 21 -3.57 -16.19 1.58
N LEU A 22 -2.25 -16.37 1.48
CA LEU A 22 -1.27 -15.39 1.92
C LEU A 22 -1.40 -14.07 1.15
N ASP A 23 -1.51 -14.13 -0.19
CA ASP A 23 -1.70 -12.94 -1.03
C ASP A 23 -2.97 -12.17 -0.66
N ARG A 24 -4.08 -12.89 -0.40
CA ARG A 24 -5.32 -12.27 0.10
C ARG A 24 -5.14 -11.64 1.48
N GLY A 25 -4.43 -12.31 2.39
CA GLY A 25 -4.12 -11.79 3.72
C GLY A 25 -3.31 -10.50 3.65
N PHE A 26 -2.25 -10.47 2.85
CA PHE A 26 -1.43 -9.28 2.65
C PHE A 26 -2.24 -8.15 1.99
N SER A 27 -3.04 -8.44 0.97
CA SER A 27 -3.88 -7.44 0.31
C SER A 27 -4.90 -6.81 1.26
N LEU A 28 -5.49 -7.58 2.17
CA LEU A 28 -6.39 -7.07 3.20
C LEU A 28 -5.65 -6.16 4.19
N LEU A 29 -4.47 -6.58 4.66
CA LEU A 29 -3.65 -5.77 5.56
C LEU A 29 -3.23 -4.44 4.91
N GLU A 30 -2.83 -4.46 3.64
CA GLU A 30 -2.53 -3.25 2.87
C GLU A 30 -3.75 -2.33 2.72
N THR A 31 -4.93 -2.90 2.52
CA THR A 31 -6.19 -2.15 2.38
C THR A 31 -6.58 -1.46 3.68
N GLU A 32 -6.51 -2.16 4.81
CA GLU A 32 -6.83 -1.58 6.13
C GLU A 32 -5.79 -0.53 6.54
N GLN A 33 -4.51 -0.78 6.28
CA GLN A 33 -3.46 0.21 6.52
C GLN A 33 -3.67 1.48 5.68
N ALA A 34 -4.08 1.34 4.41
CA ALA A 34 -4.39 2.48 3.56
C ALA A 34 -5.57 3.31 4.08
N LYS A 35 -6.61 2.67 4.66
CA LYS A 35 -7.74 3.37 5.29
C LYS A 35 -7.29 4.17 6.52
N VAL A 36 -6.47 3.56 7.38
CA VAL A 36 -5.93 4.22 8.57
C VAL A 36 -5.08 5.42 8.19
N ASN A 37 -4.16 5.26 7.23
CA ASN A 37 -3.30 6.36 6.81
C ASN A 37 -4.09 7.50 6.15
N ARG A 38 -5.14 7.18 5.39
CA ARG A 38 -6.05 8.19 4.83
C ARG A 38 -6.79 8.96 5.91
N ALA A 39 -7.31 8.26 6.93
CA ALA A 39 -7.99 8.90 8.05
C ALA A 39 -7.03 9.82 8.83
N PHE A 40 -5.80 9.37 9.07
CA PHE A 40 -4.76 10.17 9.71
C PHE A 40 -4.44 11.43 8.89
N PHE A 41 -4.22 11.27 7.58
CA PHE A 41 -3.95 12.40 6.68
C PHE A 41 -5.13 13.38 6.61
N ASP A 42 -6.36 12.89 6.65
CA ASP A 42 -7.57 13.71 6.66
C ASP A 42 -7.83 14.43 7.98
N ALA A 43 -7.28 13.94 9.10
CA ALA A 43 -7.34 14.64 10.38
C ALA A 43 -6.37 15.84 10.45
N LEU A 44 -5.34 15.88 9.60
CA LEU A 44 -4.37 16.97 9.56
C LEU A 44 -4.97 18.26 8.97
N THR A 45 -4.46 19.41 9.39
CA THR A 45 -4.72 20.70 8.72
C THR A 45 -4.09 20.72 7.32
N MET A 46 -4.51 21.65 6.47
CA MET A 46 -3.93 21.78 5.12
C MET A 46 -2.41 22.01 5.15
N GLU A 47 -1.93 22.90 6.02
CA GLU A 47 -0.50 23.16 6.18
C GLU A 47 0.27 21.90 6.64
N GLN A 48 -0.30 21.15 7.59
CA GLN A 48 0.30 19.89 8.06
C GLN A 48 0.34 18.83 6.97
N ARG A 49 -0.68 18.76 6.10
CA ARG A 49 -0.69 17.85 4.93
C ARG A 49 0.39 18.22 3.93
N ASP A 50 0.61 19.51 3.69
CA ASP A 50 1.68 20.00 2.82
C ASP A 50 3.05 19.62 3.39
N ARG A 51 3.30 19.93 4.67
CA ARG A 51 4.53 19.56 5.37
C ARG A 51 4.78 18.06 5.40
N PHE A 52 3.74 17.26 5.62
CA PHE A 52 3.83 15.81 5.59
C PHE A 52 4.29 15.31 4.21
N CYS A 53 3.64 15.75 3.13
CA CYS A 53 4.02 15.36 1.76
C CYS A 53 5.44 15.83 1.41
N GLN A 54 5.80 17.07 1.78
CA GLN A 54 7.14 17.63 1.56
C GLN A 54 8.21 16.83 2.30
N SER A 55 8.00 16.50 3.58
CA SER A 55 8.95 15.73 4.39
C SER A 55 9.22 14.34 3.81
N LEU A 56 8.21 13.68 3.23
CA LEU A 56 8.38 12.40 2.54
C LEU A 56 9.20 12.58 1.26
N ALA A 57 8.95 13.63 0.49
CA ALA A 57 9.71 13.92 -0.72
C ALA A 57 11.18 14.26 -0.41
N GLU A 58 11.44 15.02 0.65
CA GLU A 58 12.80 15.34 1.13
C GLU A 58 13.58 14.09 1.56
N GLN A 59 12.89 13.07 2.09
CA GLN A 59 13.45 11.75 2.40
C GLN A 59 13.64 10.87 1.14
N GLY A 60 13.36 11.39 -0.06
CA GLY A 60 13.50 10.66 -1.32
C GLY A 60 12.33 9.74 -1.66
N VAL A 61 11.21 9.83 -0.96
CA VAL A 61 10.01 9.03 -1.28
C VAL A 61 9.37 9.56 -2.55
N LYS A 62 9.22 8.69 -3.56
CA LYS A 62 8.59 9.05 -4.85
C LYS A 62 7.11 9.39 -4.67
N SER A 63 6.60 10.34 -5.47
CA SER A 63 5.18 10.78 -5.43
C SER A 63 4.17 9.63 -5.53
N VAL A 64 4.46 8.61 -6.35
CA VAL A 64 3.64 7.38 -6.47
C VAL A 64 3.53 6.61 -5.15
N ARG A 65 4.58 6.62 -4.34
CA ARG A 65 4.54 5.98 -3.01
C ARG A 65 3.81 6.86 -2.00
N ILE A 66 3.96 8.19 -2.08
CA ILE A 66 3.23 9.14 -1.22
C ILE A 66 1.70 9.02 -1.43
N GLU A 67 1.25 8.77 -2.66
CA GLU A 67 -0.15 8.46 -2.98
C GLU A 67 -0.69 7.27 -2.19
N ARG A 68 0.07 6.16 -2.17
CA ARG A 68 -0.29 4.95 -1.42
C ARG A 68 -0.28 5.17 0.08
N ILE A 69 0.70 5.95 0.58
CA ILE A 69 0.80 6.29 2.00
C ILE A 69 -0.39 7.15 2.40
N THR A 70 -0.68 8.23 1.69
CA THR A 70 -1.74 9.19 2.05
C THR A 70 -3.15 8.72 1.70
N GLY A 71 -3.28 7.74 0.81
CA GLY A 71 -4.56 7.30 0.25
C GLY A 71 -5.26 8.38 -0.60
N LYS A 72 -4.52 9.40 -1.05
CA LYS A 72 -4.99 10.50 -1.91
C LYS A 72 -4.56 10.29 -3.34
N SER A 73 -5.29 10.87 -4.30
CA SER A 73 -4.93 10.78 -5.72
C SER A 73 -3.65 11.54 -6.05
N GLN A 74 -2.94 11.13 -7.11
CA GLN A 74 -1.75 11.84 -7.61
C GLN A 74 -1.93 13.36 -7.74
N PRO A 75 -3.02 13.90 -8.35
CA PRO A 75 -3.20 15.34 -8.44
C PRO A 75 -3.26 16.03 -7.07
N THR A 76 -3.85 15.36 -6.08
CA THR A 76 -3.94 15.88 -4.71
C THR A 76 -2.57 15.90 -4.05
N VAL A 77 -1.81 14.81 -4.17
CA VAL A 77 -0.43 14.72 -3.67
C VAL A 77 0.45 15.79 -4.33
N ASN A 78 0.37 15.94 -5.64
CA ASN A 78 1.14 16.94 -6.38
C ASN A 78 0.77 18.36 -5.97
N ARG A 79 -0.50 18.63 -5.63
CA ARG A 79 -0.90 19.93 -5.06
C ARG A 79 -0.21 20.19 -3.72
N HIS A 80 -0.10 19.18 -2.85
CA HIS A 80 0.57 19.32 -1.55
C HIS A 80 2.10 19.43 -1.68
N LEU A 81 2.70 18.74 -2.66
CA LEU A 81 4.13 18.84 -2.95
C LEU A 81 4.51 20.19 -3.57
N ASN A 82 3.66 20.72 -4.45
CA ASN A 82 3.84 22.01 -5.12
C ASN A 82 3.21 23.17 -4.35
N GLY A 83 2.53 22.87 -3.23
CA GLY A 83 1.90 23.84 -2.36
C GLY A 83 2.98 24.77 -1.85
N LYS A 84 2.99 26.00 -2.36
CA LYS A 84 3.88 27.05 -1.91
C LYS A 84 3.48 27.40 -0.47
N ASN A 85 4.05 26.69 0.50
CA ASN A 85 4.18 27.24 1.84
C ASN A 85 5.31 28.29 1.80
N THR A 86 5.01 29.42 1.16
CA THR A 86 5.41 30.75 1.65
C THR A 86 4.75 30.99 3.00
#